data_AF-A0A377HLZ7-F1
#
_entry.id   AF-A0A377HLZ7-F1
#
_cell.length_a   1.000
_cell.length_b   1.000
_cell.length_c   1.000
_cell.angle_alpha   90.00
_cell.angle_beta   90.00
_cell.angle_gamma   90.00
#
_symmetry.space_group_name_H-M   'P 1'
#
loop_
_entity.id
_entity.type
_entity.pdbx_description
1 polymer ?
#
loop_
_entity_poly.entity_id
_entity_poly.type
_entity_poly.pdbx_seq_one_letter_code
_entity_poly.pdbx_strand_id
1 'polypeptide(L)'
;MKRLLLGVMVSGLMTGCSYVSTYGVHGKLLATEQQIIECEYETALDMLQRFTVIGSNKEKSLAFELMGVVYQEKMDLEAFNHTVDRFLFSEMGRAANRADVIYKWNDSRRTIREKRVYELGRAECVTDFSM
;
A
#
# COMPACT_ATOMS: atom_id res chain seq x y z
N MET A 1 -9.48 56.80 -24.21
CA MET A 1 -9.64 56.51 -22.76
C MET A 1 -10.51 55.26 -22.64
N LYS A 2 -9.92 54.05 -22.61
CA LYS A 2 -9.80 53.19 -21.42
C LYS A 2 -11.04 53.21 -20.51
N ARG A 3 -11.80 52.11 -20.49
CA ARG A 3 -12.09 51.33 -19.27
C ARG A 3 -12.56 49.92 -19.63
N LEU A 4 -11.74 48.95 -19.21
CA LEU A 4 -12.02 47.51 -19.17
C LEU A 4 -13.01 47.20 -18.04
N LEU A 5 -13.89 46.23 -18.27
CA LEU A 5 -14.56 45.39 -17.26
C LEU A 5 -14.62 43.97 -17.87
N LEU A 6 -13.59 43.13 -17.72
CA LEU A 6 -13.43 42.14 -16.64
C LEU A 6 -14.74 41.50 -16.17
N GLY A 7 -15.18 40.48 -16.90
CA GLY A 7 -16.06 39.42 -16.39
C GLY A 7 -15.24 38.16 -16.19
N VAL A 8 -14.86 37.89 -14.94
CA VAL A 8 -14.15 36.68 -14.51
C VAL A 8 -15.20 35.59 -14.27
N MET A 9 -15.26 34.56 -15.13
CA MET A 9 -15.85 33.28 -14.74
C MET A 9 -14.74 32.36 -14.24
N VAL A 10 -14.63 32.30 -12.92
CA VAL A 10 -13.86 31.27 -12.21
C VAL A 10 -14.64 29.97 -12.32
N SER A 11 -14.32 29.15 -13.32
CA SER A 11 -14.69 27.73 -13.31
C SER A 11 -13.70 27.01 -12.39
N GLY A 12 -14.09 26.89 -11.12
CA GLY A 12 -13.35 26.12 -10.13
C GLY A 12 -13.33 24.64 -10.48
N LEU A 13 -12.28 24.21 -11.18
CA LEU A 13 -11.87 22.81 -11.20
C LEU A 13 -11.14 22.51 -9.88
N MET A 14 -11.91 22.26 -8.83
CA MET A 14 -11.43 21.54 -7.65
C MET A 14 -11.48 20.04 -7.94
N THR A 15 -10.67 19.59 -8.91
CA THR A 15 -10.35 18.17 -9.02
C THR A 15 -9.27 17.90 -7.99
N GLY A 16 -9.63 17.17 -6.94
CA GLY A 16 -8.78 16.88 -5.79
C GLY A 16 -7.42 16.32 -6.20
N CYS A 17 -6.39 17.14 -6.07
CA CYS A 17 -5.04 16.65 -5.90
C CYS A 17 -4.95 16.11 -4.47
N SER A 18 -5.27 14.82 -4.30
CA SER A 18 -4.82 14.08 -3.13
C SER A 18 -3.30 14.23 -3.07
N TYR A 19 -2.82 15.05 -2.14
CA TYR A 19 -1.40 15.21 -1.87
C TYR A 19 -0.89 13.91 -1.26
N VAL A 20 -0.62 12.90 -2.09
CA VAL A 20 0.13 11.73 -1.67
C VAL A 20 1.59 12.12 -1.73
N SER A 21 2.24 12.21 -0.57
CA SER A 21 3.68 12.47 -0.48
C SER A 21 4.46 11.23 -0.93
N THR A 22 4.45 11.00 -2.25
CA THR A 22 5.15 9.89 -2.94
C THR A 22 6.61 10.22 -3.21
N TYR A 23 7.12 11.38 -2.76
CA TYR A 23 8.52 11.74 -2.90
C TYR A 23 9.42 10.61 -2.37
N GLY A 24 10.16 9.99 -3.28
CA GLY A 24 11.08 8.88 -3.00
C GLY A 24 10.46 7.47 -2.98
N VAL A 25 9.24 7.27 -3.50
CA VAL A 25 8.65 5.93 -3.72
C VAL A 25 8.32 5.76 -5.20
N HIS A 26 8.88 4.73 -5.83
CA HIS A 26 8.64 4.45 -7.24
C HIS A 26 7.16 4.15 -7.50
N GLY A 27 6.58 4.73 -8.54
CA GLY A 27 5.15 4.60 -8.86
C GLY A 27 4.66 3.16 -9.02
N LYS A 28 5.55 2.23 -9.39
CA LYS A 28 5.21 0.79 -9.44
C LYS A 28 4.89 0.22 -8.06
N LEU A 29 5.58 0.64 -7.00
CA LEU A 29 5.27 0.20 -5.64
C LEU A 29 3.90 0.71 -5.19
N LEU A 30 3.51 1.92 -5.61
CA LEU A 30 2.15 2.43 -5.35
C LEU A 30 1.09 1.64 -6.13
N ALA A 31 1.39 1.20 -7.35
CA ALA A 31 0.51 0.33 -8.11
C ALA A 31 0.30 -1.04 -7.42
N THR A 32 1.26 -1.53 -6.62
CA THR A 32 1.05 -2.78 -5.87
C THR A 32 -0.03 -2.66 -4.80
N GLU A 33 -0.20 -1.49 -4.18
CA GLU A 33 -1.31 -1.29 -3.23
C GLU A 33 -2.66 -1.44 -3.94
N GLN A 34 -2.77 -0.87 -5.15
CA GLN A 34 -3.96 -1.02 -6.00
C GLN A 34 -4.20 -2.49 -6.37
N GLN A 35 -3.16 -3.23 -6.73
CA GLN A 35 -3.26 -4.67 -7.00
C GLN A 35 -3.78 -5.45 -5.80
N ILE A 36 -3.35 -5.09 -4.57
CA ILE A 36 -3.87 -5.73 -3.35
C ILE A 36 -5.34 -5.39 -3.15
N ILE A 37 -5.75 -4.13 -3.38
CA ILE A 37 -7.16 -3.72 -3.34
C ILE A 37 -7.97 -4.56 -4.34
N GLU A 38 -7.47 -4.72 -5.56
CA GLU A 38 -8.09 -5.49 -6.66
C GLU A 38 -8.02 -7.01 -6.51
N CYS A 39 -7.43 -7.51 -5.41
CA CYS A 39 -7.24 -8.94 -5.13
C CYS A 39 -6.25 -9.65 -6.07
N GLU A 40 -5.36 -8.91 -6.74
CA GLU A 40 -4.29 -9.43 -7.60
C GLU A 40 -3.04 -9.81 -6.78
N TYR A 41 -3.20 -10.66 -5.76
CA TYR A 41 -2.15 -10.93 -4.77
C TYR A 41 -0.86 -11.50 -5.36
N GLU A 42 -0.93 -12.40 -6.35
CA GLU A 42 0.27 -13.00 -6.93
C GLU A 42 1.11 -11.95 -7.69
N THR A 43 0.45 -11.07 -8.45
CA THR A 43 1.10 -9.96 -9.15
C THR A 43 1.71 -8.97 -8.15
N ALA A 44 0.97 -8.63 -7.09
CA ALA A 44 1.46 -7.76 -6.03
C ALA A 44 2.71 -8.36 -5.36
N LEU A 45 2.67 -9.64 -4.98
CA LEU A 45 3.78 -10.32 -4.31
C LEU A 45 5.05 -10.37 -5.15
N ASP A 46 4.98 -10.68 -6.45
CA ASP A 46 6.18 -10.66 -7.34
C ASP A 46 6.83 -9.27 -7.34
N MET A 47 6.02 -8.22 -7.45
CA MET A 47 6.54 -6.86 -7.47
C MET A 47 7.13 -6.45 -6.11
N LEU A 48 6.42 -6.73 -5.02
CA LEU A 48 6.85 -6.41 -3.66
C LEU A 48 8.17 -7.12 -3.32
N GLN A 49 8.30 -8.40 -3.65
CA GLN A 49 9.53 -9.18 -3.44
C GLN A 49 10.73 -8.53 -4.13
N ARG A 50 10.57 -8.05 -5.37
CA ARG A 50 11.64 -7.32 -6.08
C ARG A 50 12.04 -6.06 -5.32
N PHE A 51 11.07 -5.27 -4.85
CA PHE A 51 11.35 -4.05 -4.08
C PHE A 51 12.04 -4.31 -2.74
N THR A 52 11.83 -5.46 -2.10
CA THR A 52 12.59 -5.83 -0.88
C THR A 52 14.10 -5.92 -1.13
N VAL A 53 14.53 -6.13 -2.38
CA VAL A 53 15.94 -6.23 -2.78
C VAL A 53 16.46 -4.91 -3.33
N ILE A 54 15.78 -4.36 -4.36
CA ILE A 54 16.31 -3.24 -5.16
C ILE A 54 15.87 -1.85 -4.68
N GLY A 55 14.87 -1.77 -3.79
CA GLY A 55 14.32 -0.50 -3.32
C GLY A 55 15.25 0.27 -2.39
N SER A 56 15.00 1.57 -2.27
CA SER A 56 15.46 2.39 -1.15
C SER A 56 14.94 1.86 0.18
N ASN A 57 15.51 2.28 1.32
CA ASN A 57 15.03 1.83 2.63
C ASN A 57 13.55 2.18 2.89
N LYS A 58 13.06 3.29 2.32
CA LYS A 58 11.63 3.67 2.37
C LYS A 58 10.77 2.68 1.56
N GLU A 59 11.19 2.35 0.35
CA GLU A 59 10.49 1.40 -0.53
C GLU A 59 10.53 -0.03 0.02
N LYS A 60 11.67 -0.47 0.55
CA LYS A 60 11.80 -1.77 1.21
C LYS A 60 10.85 -1.89 2.40
N SER A 61 10.79 -0.86 3.24
CA SER A 61 9.88 -0.83 4.39
C SER A 61 8.41 -0.98 3.97
N LEU A 62 8.00 -0.23 2.94
CA LEU A 62 6.66 -0.31 2.39
C LEU A 62 6.39 -1.68 1.73
N ALA A 63 7.38 -2.22 1.01
CA ALA A 63 7.26 -3.52 0.38
C ALA A 63 7.06 -4.64 1.41
N PHE A 64 7.82 -4.65 2.50
CA PHE A 64 7.64 -5.60 3.61
C PHE A 64 6.26 -5.47 4.26
N GLU A 65 5.80 -4.24 4.50
CA GLU A 65 4.48 -3.98 5.07
C GLU A 65 3.35 -4.54 4.18
N LEU A 66 3.37 -4.23 2.89
CA LEU A 66 2.36 -4.70 1.94
C LEU A 66 2.43 -6.23 1.72
N MET A 67 3.63 -6.84 1.75
CA MET A 67 3.74 -8.31 1.78
C MET A 67 3.06 -8.90 3.02
N GLY A 68 3.29 -8.28 4.19
CA GLY A 68 2.64 -8.66 5.43
C GLY A 68 1.12 -8.59 5.34
N VAL A 69 0.58 -7.54 4.73
CA VAL A 69 -0.87 -7.41 4.47
C VAL A 69 -1.38 -8.57 3.63
N VAL A 70 -0.73 -8.86 2.50
CA VAL A 70 -1.16 -9.94 1.60
C VAL A 70 -1.15 -11.30 2.30
N TYR A 71 -0.07 -11.63 3.01
CA TYR A 71 0.01 -12.93 3.71
C TYR A 71 -1.04 -13.07 4.81
N GLN A 72 -1.43 -11.99 5.48
CA GLN A 72 -2.55 -12.03 6.42
C GLN A 72 -3.89 -12.24 5.74
N GLU A 73 -4.16 -11.56 4.61
CA GLU A 73 -5.42 -11.75 3.88
C GLU A 73 -5.52 -13.17 3.29
N LYS A 74 -4.39 -13.77 2.90
CA LYS A 74 -4.30 -15.17 2.48
C LYS A 74 -4.31 -16.17 3.65
N MET A 75 -4.34 -15.71 4.91
CA MET A 75 -4.22 -16.54 6.11
C MET A 75 -2.93 -17.38 6.15
N ASP A 76 -1.89 -16.97 5.44
CA ASP A 76 -0.56 -17.60 5.42
C ASP A 76 0.31 -17.04 6.57
N LEU A 77 0.08 -17.59 7.76
CA LEU A 77 0.75 -17.13 8.99
C LEU A 77 2.25 -17.46 9.00
N GLU A 78 2.68 -18.50 8.26
CA GLU A 78 4.09 -18.86 8.16
C GLU A 78 4.84 -17.81 7.34
N ALA A 79 4.36 -17.49 6.14
CA ALA A 79 4.95 -16.46 5.30
C ALA A 79 4.87 -15.07 5.93
N PHE A 80 3.77 -14.77 6.66
CA PHE A 80 3.65 -13.54 7.43
C PHE A 80 4.76 -13.42 8.49
N ASN A 81 4.92 -14.43 9.35
CA ASN A 81 5.93 -14.39 10.41
C ASN A 81 7.34 -14.32 9.85
N HIS A 82 7.63 -15.09 8.80
CA HIS A 82 8.91 -15.03 8.11
C HIS A 82 9.17 -13.65 7.48
N THR A 83 8.14 -12.97 6.96
CA THR A 83 8.25 -11.61 6.42
C THR A 83 8.54 -10.59 7.53
N VAL A 84 7.89 -10.72 8.69
CA VAL A 84 8.19 -9.91 9.89
C VAL A 84 9.64 -10.12 10.32
N ASP A 85 10.11 -11.36 10.40
CA ASP A 85 11.49 -11.67 10.77
C ASP A 85 12.48 -11.03 9.80
N ARG A 86 12.27 -11.19 8.49
CA ARG A 86 13.10 -10.56 7.45
C ARG A 86 13.15 -9.04 7.59
N PHE A 87 12.03 -8.40 7.88
CA PHE A 87 11.99 -6.96 8.15
C PHE A 87 12.82 -6.62 9.40
N LEU A 88 12.64 -7.34 10.51
CA LEU A 88 13.37 -7.09 11.76
C LEU A 88 14.88 -7.34 11.63
N PHE A 89 15.33 -8.22 10.74
CA PHE A 89 16.76 -8.42 10.46
C PHE A 89 17.34 -7.42 9.44
N SER A 90 16.51 -6.64 8.78
CA SER A 90 16.94 -5.64 7.80
C SER A 90 17.38 -4.31 8.45
N GLU A 91 18.09 -3.48 7.69
CA GLU A 91 18.48 -2.13 8.15
C GLU A 91 17.30 -1.27 8.62
N MET A 92 16.13 -1.42 7.99
CA MET A 92 14.95 -0.62 8.29
C MET A 92 14.20 -1.09 9.53
N GLY A 93 14.33 -2.37 9.91
CA GLY A 93 13.57 -2.97 11.01
C GLY A 93 14.39 -3.36 12.23
N ARG A 94 15.74 -3.32 12.18
CA ARG A 94 16.62 -3.81 13.26
C ARG A 94 16.47 -3.18 14.63
N ALA A 95 15.85 -2.01 14.72
CA ALA A 95 15.56 -1.32 15.98
C ALA A 95 14.07 -1.32 16.34
N ALA A 96 13.22 -1.91 15.50
CA ALA A 96 11.78 -1.94 15.70
C ALA A 96 11.38 -3.04 16.69
N ASN A 97 10.32 -2.80 17.43
CA ASN A 97 9.68 -3.83 18.24
C ASN A 97 8.76 -4.70 17.37
N ARG A 98 8.84 -6.02 17.51
CA ARG A 98 8.02 -6.97 16.75
C ARG A 98 6.51 -6.69 16.88
N ALA A 99 6.03 -6.44 18.09
CA ALA A 99 4.61 -6.20 18.35
C ALA A 99 4.12 -4.93 17.65
N ASP A 100 4.93 -3.87 17.67
CA ASP A 100 4.61 -2.61 16.99
C ASP A 100 4.59 -2.78 15.46
N VAL A 101 5.51 -3.56 14.90
CA VAL A 101 5.52 -3.91 13.47
C VAL A 101 4.24 -4.64 13.08
N ILE A 102 3.87 -5.68 13.83
CA ILE A 102 2.65 -6.45 13.57
C ILE A 102 1.41 -5.56 13.72
N TYR A 103 1.35 -4.73 14.76
CA TYR A 103 0.26 -3.78 14.97
C TYR A 103 0.11 -2.83 13.77
N LYS A 104 1.23 -2.26 13.30
CA LYS A 104 1.22 -1.35 12.14
C LYS A 104 0.75 -2.07 10.86
N TRP A 105 1.23 -3.29 10.61
CA TRP A 105 0.84 -4.03 9.42
C TRP A 105 -0.64 -4.46 9.45
N ASN A 106 -1.17 -4.76 10.64
CA ASN A 106 -2.61 -4.98 10.84
C ASN A 106 -3.44 -3.73 10.54
N ASP A 107 -2.96 -2.56 10.96
CA ASP A 107 -3.60 -1.26 10.69
C ASP A 107 -3.60 -0.93 9.19
N SER A 108 -2.48 -1.23 8.51
CA SER A 108 -2.35 -1.14 7.06
C SER A 108 -3.33 -2.05 6.33
N ARG A 109 -3.46 -3.31 6.77
CA ARG A 109 -4.48 -4.24 6.27
C ARG A 109 -5.90 -3.70 6.45
N ARG A 110 -6.22 -3.12 7.61
CA ARG A 110 -7.55 -2.52 7.84
C ARG A 110 -7.81 -1.39 6.85
N THR A 111 -6.83 -0.51 6.66
CA THR A 111 -6.91 0.59 5.69
C THR A 111 -7.14 0.09 4.26
N ILE A 112 -6.43 -0.95 3.84
CA ILE A 112 -6.63 -1.57 2.52
C ILE A 112 -8.03 -2.17 2.38
N ARG A 113 -8.55 -2.86 3.41
CA ARG A 113 -9.92 -3.39 3.41
C ARG A 113 -10.96 -2.27 3.29
N GLU A 114 -10.76 -1.14 3.98
CA GLU A 114 -11.64 0.03 3.88
C GLU A 114 -11.63 0.62 2.46
N LYS A 115 -10.45 0.78 1.84
CA LYS A 115 -10.32 1.21 0.44
C LYS A 115 -11.01 0.24 -0.51
N ARG A 116 -10.83 -1.06 -0.31
CA ARG A 116 -11.49 -2.11 -1.11
C ARG A 116 -13.01 -2.05 -1.01
N VAL A 117 -13.57 -1.79 0.18
CA VAL A 117 -15.02 -1.59 0.32
C VAL A 117 -15.48 -0.39 -0.50
N TYR A 118 -14.73 0.72 -0.45
CA TYR A 118 -15.06 1.92 -1.21
C TYR A 118 -14.99 1.70 -2.73
N GLU A 119 -13.98 0.97 -3.22
CA GLU A 119 -13.73 0.79 -4.65
C GLU A 119 -14.52 -0.36 -5.27
N LEU A 120 -14.64 -1.49 -4.56
CA LEU A 120 -15.20 -2.74 -5.09
C LEU A 120 -16.50 -3.17 -4.39
N GLY A 121 -16.94 -2.46 -3.35
CA GLY A 121 -18.12 -2.83 -2.58
C GLY A 121 -17.96 -4.08 -1.69
N ARG A 122 -16.72 -4.55 -1.49
CA ARG A 122 -16.41 -5.73 -0.65
C ARG A 122 -15.14 -5.54 0.16
N ALA A 123 -15.08 -6.11 1.36
CA ALA A 123 -13.90 -6.02 2.23
C ALA A 123 -12.89 -7.14 1.99
N GLU A 124 -13.38 -8.35 1.70
CA GLU A 124 -12.54 -9.53 1.50
C GLU A 124 -12.39 -9.86 0.02
N CYS A 125 -11.22 -10.38 -0.33
CA CYS A 125 -11.02 -11.08 -1.58
C CYS A 125 -11.62 -12.48 -1.46
N VAL A 126 -12.27 -12.96 -2.53
CA VAL A 126 -12.85 -14.31 -2.56
C VAL A 126 -11.69 -15.29 -2.40
N THR A 127 -11.62 -15.93 -1.24
CA THR A 127 -10.72 -17.04 -0.99
C THR A 127 -11.42 -18.26 -1.54
N ASP A 128 -10.91 -18.81 -2.65
CA ASP A 128 -11.40 -20.09 -3.13
C ASP A 128 -10.93 -21.14 -2.13
N PHE A 129 -11.81 -21.54 -1.22
CA PHE A 129 -11.52 -22.53 -0.18
C PHE A 129 -11.58 -23.97 -0.74
N SER A 130 -11.76 -24.15 -2.05
CA SER A 130 -11.68 -25.47 -2.67
C SER A 130 -10.22 -25.90 -2.88
N MET A 131 -9.62 -26.49 -1.84
CA MET A 131 -8.55 -27.47 -1.99
C MET A 131 -9.02 -28.81 -1.41
#